data_AF-A0A965VQ39-F1
#
_entry.id   AF-A0A965VQ39-F1
#
_cell.length_a   1.000
_cell.length_b   1.000
_cell.length_c   1.000
_cell.angle_alpha   90.00
_cell.angle_beta   90.00
_cell.angle_gamma   90.00
#
_symmetry.space_group_name_H-M   'P 1'
#
loop_
_entity.id
_entity.type
_entity.pdbx_description
1 polymer ?
#
loop_
_entity_poly.entity_id
_entity_poly.type
_entity_poly.pdbx_seq_one_letter_code
_entity_poly.pdbx_strand_id
1 'polypeptide(L)'
;MKGQTSKKNTNINKWIVASTILFLLYNNPTVFAAAKDSTQKDSTRTLKFRIDDSNGDPLTGKKTPSFDLNDPSNLSKQIEYDPIDGNYYFTEKIGGRYYRTPTYLTREEYLKYKAKQDEQAYWRRRLDALALFEKKP
;
A
#
# COMPACT_ATOMS: atom_id res chain seq x y z
N MET A 1 -42.54 60.55 42.59
CA MET A 1 -42.39 59.08 42.38
C MET A 1 -42.21 58.80 40.89
N LYS A 2 -41.38 57.78 40.60
CA LYS A 2 -41.09 57.14 39.31
C LYS A 2 -39.88 57.68 38.53
N GLY A 3 -38.71 57.12 38.86
CA GLY A 3 -37.53 57.14 38.00
C GLY A 3 -37.68 56.17 36.84
N GLN A 4 -37.34 56.63 35.64
CA GLN A 4 -37.29 55.80 34.44
C GLN A 4 -35.94 55.10 34.36
N THR A 5 -35.95 53.76 34.31
CA THR A 5 -34.75 52.95 34.11
C THR A 5 -34.42 52.83 32.62
N SER A 6 -33.20 53.25 32.26
CA SER A 6 -32.60 53.12 30.92
C SER A 6 -32.46 51.65 30.51
N LYS A 7 -33.10 51.24 29.41
CA LYS A 7 -32.87 49.94 28.77
C LYS A 7 -31.51 49.97 28.08
N LYS A 8 -30.49 49.38 28.74
CA LYS A 8 -29.13 49.29 28.19
C LYS A 8 -29.08 48.37 26.97
N ASN A 9 -28.37 48.84 25.95
CA ASN A 9 -28.33 48.32 24.59
C ASN A 9 -27.61 46.97 24.50
N THR A 10 -28.38 45.89 24.51
CA THR A 10 -27.87 44.52 24.39
C THR A 10 -27.50 44.15 22.95
N ASN A 11 -28.03 44.87 21.96
CA ASN A 11 -27.80 44.56 20.54
C ASN A 11 -26.45 45.11 20.06
N ILE A 12 -26.07 46.32 20.47
CA ILE A 12 -24.74 46.89 20.15
C ILE A 12 -23.64 46.02 20.76
N ASN A 13 -23.81 45.56 22.01
CA ASN A 13 -22.82 44.69 22.66
C ASN A 13 -22.64 43.36 21.91
N LYS A 14 -23.71 42.80 21.30
CA LYS A 14 -23.61 41.59 20.48
C LYS A 14 -22.82 41.81 19.19
N TRP A 15 -23.03 42.95 18.52
CA TRP A 15 -22.31 43.28 17.28
C TRP A 15 -20.82 43.58 17.51
N ILE A 16 -20.48 44.20 18.65
CA ILE A 16 -19.08 44.42 19.04
C ILE A 16 -18.36 43.09 19.25
N VAL A 17 -18.99 42.14 19.96
CA VAL A 17 -18.41 40.80 20.21
C VAL A 17 -18.28 39.99 18.91
N ALA A 18 -19.25 40.08 18.00
CA ALA A 18 -19.16 39.40 16.70
C ALA A 18 -18.01 39.98 15.84
N SER A 19 -17.84 41.31 15.85
CA SER A 19 -16.78 41.98 15.09
C SER A 19 -15.39 41.67 15.64
N THR A 20 -15.22 41.56 16.96
CA THR A 20 -13.93 41.20 17.55
C THR A 20 -13.56 39.75 17.27
N ILE A 21 -14.52 38.83 17.28
CA ILE A 21 -14.31 37.44 16.87
C ILE A 21 -13.91 37.38 15.38
N LEU A 22 -14.60 38.14 14.51
CA LEU A 22 -14.26 38.20 13.09
C LEU A 22 -12.85 38.78 12.84
N PHE A 23 -12.46 39.81 13.59
CA PHE A 23 -11.12 40.40 13.51
C PHE A 23 -10.01 39.44 14.00
N LEU A 24 -10.28 38.69 15.07
CA LEU A 24 -9.34 37.68 15.59
C LEU A 24 -9.19 36.49 14.63
N LEU A 25 -10.24 36.10 13.92
CA LEU A 25 -10.20 35.05 12.90
C LEU A 25 -9.43 35.49 11.64
N TYR A 26 -9.51 36.77 11.25
CA TYR A 26 -8.85 37.28 10.05
C TYR A 26 -7.31 37.35 10.18
N ASN A 27 -6.80 37.69 11.37
CA ASN A 27 -5.36 37.87 11.58
C ASN A 27 -4.61 36.56 11.92
N ASN A 28 -5.33 35.48 12.24
CA ASN A 28 -4.74 34.19 12.60
C ASN A 28 -5.28 33.08 11.69
N PRO A 29 -4.72 32.87 10.48
CA PRO A 29 -5.17 31.82 9.56
C PRO A 29 -4.91 30.38 10.06
N THR A 30 -4.29 30.20 11.23
CA THR A 30 -3.93 28.90 11.81
C THR A 30 -5.08 28.21 12.56
N VAL A 31 -6.24 28.85 12.72
CA VAL A 31 -7.38 28.30 13.48
C VAL A 31 -8.00 27.06 12.80
N PHE A 32 -7.73 26.84 11.51
CA PHE A 32 -8.16 25.66 10.75
C PHE A 32 -6.98 24.89 10.11
N ALA A 33 -5.87 24.76 10.82
CA ALA A 33 -4.81 23.85 10.38
C ALA A 33 -5.32 22.40 10.43
N ALA A 34 -5.76 21.87 9.28
CA ALA A 34 -6.07 20.45 9.14
C ALA A 34 -4.82 19.64 9.52
N ALA A 35 -4.99 18.64 10.40
CA ALA A 35 -3.92 17.72 10.71
C ALA A 35 -3.41 17.10 9.40
N LYS A 36 -2.09 17.04 9.22
CA LYS A 36 -1.50 16.32 8.08
C LYS A 36 -2.07 14.91 8.05
N ASP A 37 -2.71 14.57 6.94
CA ASP A 37 -3.25 13.24 6.67
C ASP A 37 -2.11 12.22 6.68
N SER A 38 -2.20 11.21 7.55
CA SER A 38 -1.22 10.13 7.67
C SER A 38 -1.12 9.26 6.41
N THR A 39 -2.10 9.33 5.50
CA THR A 39 -2.09 8.59 4.24
C THR A 39 -1.38 9.34 3.10
N GLN A 40 -1.03 10.63 3.29
CA GLN A 40 -0.23 11.34 2.30
C GLN A 40 1.21 10.85 2.32
N LYS A 41 1.63 10.28 1.19
CA LYS A 41 3.00 9.83 0.95
C LYS A 41 3.97 11.02 1.09
N ASP A 42 4.71 11.04 2.20
CA ASP A 42 5.79 12.00 2.43
C ASP A 42 6.90 11.79 1.39
N SER A 43 6.84 12.57 0.31
CA SER A 43 7.78 12.48 -0.80
C SER A 43 9.15 13.11 -0.47
N THR A 44 9.27 13.73 0.70
CA THR A 44 10.50 14.41 1.17
C THR A 44 11.42 13.52 2.01
N ARG A 45 10.96 12.36 2.49
CA ARG A 45 11.80 11.39 3.25
C ARG A 45 12.03 10.11 2.46
N THR A 46 13.22 9.98 1.86
CA THR A 46 13.68 8.71 1.30
C THR A 46 14.14 7.78 2.41
N LEU A 47 13.55 6.58 2.51
CA LEU A 47 14.01 5.54 3.43
C LEU A 47 15.41 5.05 3.00
N LYS A 48 16.34 4.90 3.96
CA LYS A 48 17.65 4.29 3.70
C LYS A 48 17.52 2.87 3.12
N PHE A 49 16.52 2.13 3.61
CA PHE A 49 16.11 0.84 3.07
C PHE A 49 14.73 0.98 2.47
N ARG A 50 14.67 0.93 1.13
CA ARG A 50 13.40 1.08 0.41
C ARG A 50 12.61 -0.21 0.48
N ILE A 51 11.32 -0.06 0.77
CA ILE A 51 10.34 -1.12 0.63
C ILE A 51 9.63 -0.83 -0.68
N ASP A 52 9.90 -1.64 -1.69
CA ASP A 52 9.21 -1.56 -2.97
C ASP A 52 8.11 -2.61 -3.02
N ASP A 53 6.90 -2.20 -3.41
CA ASP A 53 5.81 -3.14 -3.67
C ASP A 53 6.01 -3.81 -5.04
N SER A 54 5.55 -5.06 -5.13
CA SER A 54 5.47 -5.83 -6.36
C SER A 54 4.13 -5.57 -7.04
N ASN A 55 4.16 -5.31 -8.35
CA ASN A 55 2.96 -5.13 -9.18
C ASN A 55 2.15 -6.43 -9.41
N GLY A 56 2.55 -7.56 -8.83
CA GLY A 56 1.89 -8.86 -9.02
C GLY A 56 2.23 -9.55 -10.35
N ASP A 57 3.15 -8.98 -11.14
CA ASP A 57 3.68 -9.65 -12.33
C ASP A 57 4.74 -10.68 -11.92
N PRO A 58 4.57 -11.97 -12.24
CA PRO A 58 5.54 -13.01 -11.90
C PRO A 58 6.91 -12.86 -12.60
N LEU A 59 7.01 -12.12 -13.71
CA LEU A 59 8.25 -11.90 -14.46
C LEU A 59 8.99 -10.63 -14.02
N THR A 60 8.31 -9.49 -14.07
CA THR A 60 8.95 -8.18 -13.81
C THR A 60 8.73 -7.67 -12.39
N GLY A 61 7.70 -8.18 -11.71
CA GLY A 61 7.28 -7.72 -10.39
C GLY A 61 8.13 -8.23 -9.24
N LYS A 62 9.02 -9.21 -9.46
CA LYS A 62 9.79 -9.83 -8.39
C LYS A 62 10.95 -8.92 -7.98
N LYS A 63 10.65 -7.90 -7.17
CA LYS A 63 11.65 -7.12 -6.44
C LYS A 63 12.07 -7.90 -5.21
N THR A 64 13.37 -8.00 -4.96
CA THR A 64 13.89 -8.53 -3.69
C THR A 64 13.56 -7.51 -2.61
N PRO A 65 12.59 -7.77 -1.72
CA PRO A 65 12.31 -6.85 -0.63
C PRO A 65 13.56 -6.72 0.23
N SER A 66 13.80 -5.53 0.80
CA SER A 66 14.89 -5.32 1.77
C SER A 66 14.71 -6.18 3.04
N PHE A 67 13.51 -6.74 3.23
CA PHE A 67 13.14 -7.63 4.32
C PHE A 67 12.56 -8.93 3.74
N ASP A 68 13.26 -10.04 3.94
CA ASP A 68 12.92 -11.35 3.37
C ASP A 68 11.83 -12.05 4.21
N LEU A 69 10.59 -11.61 4.03
CA LEU A 69 9.44 -12.37 4.49
C LEU A 69 9.05 -13.36 3.40
N ASN A 70 9.10 -14.64 3.74
CA ASN A 70 8.53 -15.69 2.90
C ASN A 70 7.03 -15.43 2.68
N ASP A 71 6.53 -15.90 1.54
CA ASP A 71 5.10 -15.90 1.25
C ASP A 71 4.33 -16.65 2.35
N PRO A 72 3.16 -16.14 2.80
CA PRO A 72 2.40 -16.80 3.86
C PRO A 72 1.79 -18.11 3.36
N SER A 73 1.62 -19.08 4.25
CA SER A 73 1.15 -20.43 3.88
C SER A 73 -0.26 -20.49 3.30
N ASN A 74 -1.06 -19.45 3.53
CA ASN A 74 -2.42 -19.30 3.00
C ASN A 74 -2.48 -18.58 1.64
N LEU A 75 -1.34 -18.25 1.03
CA LEU A 75 -1.25 -17.68 -0.31
C LEU A 75 -1.26 -18.81 -1.36
N SER A 76 -2.26 -18.80 -2.23
CA SER A 76 -2.36 -19.71 -3.37
C SER A 76 -2.07 -18.98 -4.67
N LYS A 77 -1.09 -19.47 -5.45
CA LYS A 77 -0.72 -18.95 -6.78
C LYS A 77 -1.15 -19.96 -7.84
N GLN A 78 -1.98 -19.55 -8.79
CA GLN A 78 -2.47 -20.41 -9.87
C GLN A 78 -2.22 -19.77 -11.24
N ILE A 79 -1.89 -20.62 -12.22
CA ILE A 79 -1.76 -20.23 -13.63
C ILE A 79 -2.79 -21.05 -14.43
N GLU A 80 -3.63 -20.37 -15.19
CA GLU A 80 -4.69 -20.97 -16.01
C GLU A 80 -4.52 -20.56 -17.48
N TYR A 81 -4.64 -21.52 -18.40
CA TYR A 81 -4.51 -21.26 -19.82
C TYR A 81 -5.89 -20.95 -20.44
N ASP A 82 -5.97 -19.86 -21.19
CA ASP A 82 -7.16 -19.51 -21.97
C ASP A 82 -6.95 -19.89 -23.45
N PRO A 83 -7.75 -20.81 -24.02
CA PRO A 83 -7.63 -21.21 -25.41
C PRO A 83 -8.08 -20.16 -26.42
N ILE A 84 -8.86 -19.15 -26.02
CA ILE A 84 -9.39 -18.12 -26.93
C ILE A 84 -8.26 -17.15 -27.32
N ASP A 85 -7.61 -16.58 -26.31
CA ASP A 85 -6.53 -15.59 -26.51
C ASP A 85 -5.14 -16.25 -26.54
N GLY A 86 -5.03 -17.52 -26.13
CA GLY A 86 -3.77 -18.26 -26.06
C GLY A 86 -2.83 -17.80 -24.93
N ASN A 87 -3.35 -17.03 -23.98
CA ASN A 87 -2.62 -16.44 -22.86
C ASN A 87 -2.76 -17.27 -21.59
N TYR A 88 -1.83 -17.07 -20.66
CA TYR A 88 -1.78 -17.71 -19.36
C TYR A 88 -2.12 -16.68 -18.28
N TYR A 89 -3.21 -16.87 -17.55
CA TYR A 89 -3.65 -15.99 -16.47
C TYR A 89 -3.05 -16.40 -15.14
N PHE A 90 -2.31 -15.49 -14.52
CA PHE A 90 -1.72 -15.63 -13.20
C PHE A 90 -2.65 -15.01 -12.15
N THR A 91 -3.06 -15.81 -11.16
CA THR A 91 -3.96 -15.40 -10.08
C THR A 91 -3.36 -15.72 -8.71
N GLU A 92 -3.43 -14.75 -7.80
CA GLU A 92 -3.02 -14.90 -6.40
C GLU A 92 -4.24 -14.75 -5.48
N LYS A 93 -4.49 -15.76 -4.63
CA LYS A 93 -5.63 -15.79 -3.71
C LYS A 93 -5.16 -16.00 -2.28
N ILE A 94 -5.76 -15.27 -1.34
CA ILE A 94 -5.59 -15.46 0.11
C ILE A 94 -6.98 -15.70 0.70
N GLY A 95 -7.21 -16.87 1.30
CA GLY A 95 -8.49 -17.20 1.95
C GLY A 95 -9.71 -17.08 1.01
N GLY A 96 -9.54 -17.42 -0.27
CA GLY A 96 -10.61 -17.37 -1.28
C GLY A 96 -10.84 -16.00 -1.94
N ARG A 97 -10.14 -14.94 -1.49
CA ARG A 97 -10.20 -13.61 -2.12
C ARG A 97 -8.95 -13.36 -2.95
N TYR A 98 -9.12 -12.65 -4.07
CA TYR A 98 -7.99 -12.18 -4.87
C TYR A 98 -7.13 -11.23 -4.04
N TYR A 99 -5.86 -11.56 -3.90
CA TYR A 99 -4.89 -10.75 -3.16
C TYR A 99 -4.41 -9.56 -4.00
N ARG A 100 -4.19 -9.79 -5.30
CA ARG A 100 -3.82 -8.79 -6.30
C ARG A 100 -4.62 -8.96 -7.58
N THR A 101 -4.57 -7.94 -8.43
CA THR A 101 -5.15 -7.99 -9.77
C THR A 101 -4.50 -9.12 -10.57
N PRO A 102 -5.29 -10.01 -11.19
CA PRO A 102 -4.76 -11.02 -12.09
C PRO A 102 -3.95 -10.40 -13.23
N THR A 103 -2.83 -11.02 -13.55
CA THR A 103 -1.99 -10.64 -14.69
C THR A 103 -2.03 -11.76 -15.73
N TYR A 104 -1.67 -11.46 -16.97
CA TYR A 104 -1.57 -12.46 -18.02
C TYR A 104 -0.14 -12.52 -18.54
N LEU A 105 0.23 -13.69 -19.03
CA LEU A 105 1.51 -13.97 -19.67
C LEU A 105 1.22 -14.51 -21.07
N THR A 106 1.99 -14.03 -22.04
CA THR A 106 2.05 -14.69 -23.35
C THR A 106 2.69 -16.06 -23.22
N ARG A 107 2.55 -16.91 -24.24
CA ARG A 107 3.16 -18.24 -24.26
C ARG A 107 4.68 -18.20 -24.02
N GLU A 108 5.38 -17.29 -24.68
CA GLU A 108 6.83 -17.16 -24.55
C GLU A 108 7.25 -16.74 -23.14
N GLU A 109 6.51 -15.80 -22.55
CA GLU A 109 6.69 -15.33 -21.18
C GLU A 109 6.45 -16.44 -20.16
N TYR A 110 5.39 -17.23 -20.34
CA TYR A 110 5.12 -18.40 -19.52
C TYR A 110 6.25 -19.43 -19.60
N LEU A 111 6.74 -19.73 -20.81
CA LEU A 111 7.87 -20.66 -20.99
C LEU A 111 9.14 -20.17 -20.29
N LYS A 112 9.46 -18.88 -20.41
CA LYS A 112 10.60 -18.27 -19.69
C LYS A 112 10.42 -18.34 -18.18
N TYR A 113 9.22 -18.03 -17.68
CA TYR A 113 8.88 -18.13 -16.26
C TYR A 113 9.07 -19.56 -15.75
N LYS A 114 8.52 -20.54 -16.47
CA LYS A 114 8.58 -21.96 -16.11
C LYS A 114 10.02 -22.49 -16.12
N ALA A 115 10.80 -22.15 -17.14
CA ALA A 115 12.22 -22.51 -17.22
C ALA A 115 13.01 -22.00 -15.99
N LYS A 116 12.78 -20.75 -15.58
CA LYS A 116 13.40 -20.17 -14.39
C LYS A 116 12.99 -20.90 -13.10
N GLN A 117 11.72 -21.29 -12.97
CA GLN A 117 11.27 -22.08 -11.82
C GLN A 117 11.92 -23.46 -11.78
N ASP A 118 12.01 -24.13 -12.93
CA ASP A 118 12.60 -25.48 -13.02
C ASP A 118 14.11 -25.45 -12.74
N GLU A 119 14.82 -24.41 -13.20
CA GLU A 119 16.22 -24.18 -12.86
C GLU A 119 16.42 -23.99 -11.35
N GLN A 120 15.64 -23.11 -10.72
CA GLN A 120 15.70 -22.89 -9.27
C GLN A 120 15.41 -24.17 -8.47
N ALA A 121 14.42 -24.95 -8.91
CA ALA A 121 14.09 -26.23 -8.31
C ALA A 121 15.18 -27.29 -8.51
N TYR A 122 15.87 -27.27 -9.65
CA TYR A 122 17.02 -28.14 -9.93
C TYR A 122 18.18 -27.82 -8.99
N TRP A 123 18.58 -26.54 -8.89
CA TRP A 123 19.68 -26.14 -8.01
C TRP A 123 19.37 -26.43 -6.54
N ARG A 124 18.13 -26.18 -6.08
CA ARG A 124 17.70 -26.53 -4.73
C ARG A 124 17.86 -28.03 -4.46
N ARG A 125 17.33 -28.88 -5.33
CA ARG A 125 17.48 -30.34 -5.21
C ARG A 125 18.94 -30.80 -5.22
N ARG A 126 19.78 -30.18 -6.05
CA ARG A 126 21.22 -30.47 -6.09
C ARG A 126 21.92 -30.10 -4.79
N LEU A 127 21.62 -28.92 -4.23
CA LEU A 127 22.19 -28.48 -2.95
C LEU A 127 21.73 -29.37 -1.80
N ASP A 128 20.44 -29.74 -1.76
CA ASP A 128 19.91 -30.64 -0.74
C ASP A 128 20.58 -32.02 -0.80
N ALA A 129 20.83 -32.54 -2.00
CA ALA A 129 21.56 -33.79 -2.18
C ALA A 129 23.01 -33.67 -1.68
N LEU A 130 23.73 -32.60 -2.03
CA LEU A 130 25.10 -32.35 -1.56
C LEU A 130 25.15 -32.25 -0.03
N ALA A 131 24.24 -31.50 0.57
CA ALA A 131 24.14 -31.37 2.03
C ALA A 131 23.85 -32.71 2.72
N LEU A 132 23.07 -33.60 2.09
CA LEU A 132 22.81 -34.94 2.60
C LEU A 132 24.08 -35.82 2.59
N PHE A 133 24.93 -35.69 1.56
CA PHE A 133 26.20 -36.41 1.48
C PHE A 133 27.21 -35.91 2.52
N GLU A 134 27.31 -34.60 2.74
CA GLU A 134 28.22 -34.01 3.73
C GLU A 134 27.82 -34.34 5.17
N LYS A 135 26.51 -34.41 5.45
CA LYS A 135 25.98 -34.71 6.79
C LYS A 135 26.15 -36.16 7.20
N LYS A 136 26.38 -37.08 6.25
CA LYS A 136 26.57 -38.51 6.56
C LYS A 136 28.02 -38.74 7.01
N PRO A 137 28.26 -39.21 8.23
CA PRO A 137 29.62 -39.46 8.73
C PRO A 137 30.34 -40.55 7.93
#